data_AF-A0ABD2HB32-F1
#
_entry.id   AF-A0ABD2HB32-F1
#
_cell.length_a   1.000
_cell.length_b   1.000
_cell.length_c   1.000
_cell.angle_alpha   90.00
_cell.angle_beta   90.00
_cell.angle_gamma   90.00
#
_symmetry.space_group_name_H-M   'P 1'
#
loop_
_entity.id
_entity.type
_entity.pdbx_description
1 polymer ?
#
loop_
_entity_poly.entity_id
_entity_poly.type
_entity_poly.pdbx_seq_one_letter_code
_entity_poly.pdbx_strand_id
1 'polypeptide(L)'
;MPQKKPEARDDKSKKTSELPTASNSISPVKANTVTEVQPSWFLEEMEKGFNKIQTLLDHKLNTLTVSVETLLNENRALGCRVKEVEEKQANHTESLEFLHQDLADFKKQTEEEVSGLKEKLDDMENRARGQHLRLVGFPEGVEGNNVVAFLQEWLPKMLGHDTGDSI
;
A
#
# COMPACT_ATOMS: atom_id res chain seq x y z
N MET A 1 8.44 8.07 25.93
CA MET A 1 9.46 8.32 26.98
C MET A 1 10.12 9.66 26.70
N PRO A 2 10.40 10.47 27.74
CA PRO A 2 10.64 11.90 27.62
C PRO A 2 12.10 12.26 27.31
N GLN A 3 12.27 13.45 26.72
CA GLN A 3 13.55 14.12 26.51
C GLN A 3 14.21 14.46 27.86
N LYS A 4 15.54 14.28 27.96
CA LYS A 4 16.34 14.68 29.11
C LYS A 4 17.56 15.48 28.65
N LYS A 5 17.51 16.78 28.92
CA LYS A 5 18.67 17.68 28.98
C LYS A 5 19.43 17.41 30.30
N PRO A 6 20.74 17.66 30.34
CA PRO A 6 21.30 18.32 31.52
C PRO A 6 22.28 19.45 31.17
N GLU A 7 21.98 20.59 31.80
CA GLU A 7 22.80 21.55 32.56
C GLU A 7 24.35 21.56 32.53
N ALA A 8 24.87 22.78 32.71
CA ALA A 8 26.22 23.28 32.54
C ALA A 8 27.21 22.97 33.69
N ARG A 9 28.52 23.16 33.42
CA ARG A 9 29.55 23.60 34.39
C ARG A 9 30.83 24.08 33.69
N ASP A 10 31.33 25.22 34.15
CA ASP A 10 32.65 25.84 33.87
C ASP A 10 33.85 24.94 34.21
N ASP A 11 34.97 25.08 33.50
CA ASP A 11 36.25 25.43 34.15
C ASP A 11 37.33 25.91 33.15
N LYS A 12 38.13 26.89 33.58
CA LYS A 12 39.31 27.45 32.91
C LYS A 12 40.55 26.69 33.34
N SER A 13 41.50 26.42 32.44
CA SER A 13 42.96 26.33 32.71
C SER A 13 43.73 26.19 31.39
N LYS A 14 44.39 27.24 30.88
CA LYS A 14 45.81 27.61 31.05
C LYS A 14 46.86 26.66 30.40
N LYS A 15 47.53 27.23 29.38
CA LYS A 15 48.99 27.47 29.30
C LYS A 15 49.89 26.42 28.59
N THR A 16 50.75 27.00 27.73
CA THR A 16 52.08 26.63 27.18
C THR A 16 52.04 26.50 25.65
N SER A 17 52.90 27.09 24.82
CA SER A 17 54.11 27.95 24.94
C SER A 17 54.40 28.48 23.50
N GLU A 18 54.54 29.77 23.20
CA GLU A 18 55.82 30.53 23.03
C GLU A 18 56.94 29.71 22.34
N LEU A 19 57.75 30.14 21.35
CA LEU A 19 58.09 31.38 20.57
C LEU A 19 59.07 30.88 19.43
N PRO A 20 59.70 31.65 18.50
CA PRO A 20 60.26 33.02 18.61
C PRO A 20 59.76 33.99 17.52
N THR A 21 59.50 35.26 17.86
CA THR A 21 60.47 36.37 17.83
C THR A 21 61.24 36.50 16.51
N ALA A 22 60.82 37.46 15.70
CA ALA A 22 61.74 38.31 14.97
C ALA A 22 61.16 39.73 14.97
N SER A 23 61.54 40.47 16.00
CA SER A 23 61.50 41.93 16.05
C SER A 23 62.29 42.47 14.86
N ASN A 24 61.66 43.30 14.02
CA ASN A 24 62.43 44.31 13.32
C ASN A 24 61.58 45.57 13.13
N SER A 25 61.87 46.52 14.02
CA SER A 25 61.56 47.93 13.87
C SER A 25 62.16 48.45 12.57
N ILE A 26 61.33 48.92 11.65
CA ILE A 26 61.77 49.75 10.53
C ILE A 26 61.04 51.09 10.65
N SER A 27 61.81 52.10 11.03
CA SER A 27 61.46 53.53 11.03
C SER A 27 61.04 54.01 9.63
N PRO A 28 60.37 55.17 9.50
CA PRO A 28 59.64 55.51 8.28
C PRO A 28 60.61 55.83 7.14
N VAL A 29 60.67 54.93 6.16
CA VAL A 29 61.36 55.20 4.90
C VAL A 29 60.49 56.19 4.12
N LYS A 30 61.06 57.37 3.86
CA LYS A 30 60.50 58.43 3.01
C LYS A 30 59.83 57.84 1.77
N ALA A 31 58.57 58.23 1.56
CA ALA A 31 57.84 58.02 0.33
C ALA A 31 58.62 58.63 -0.85
N ASN A 32 59.31 57.78 -1.61
CA ASN A 32 59.67 58.08 -2.98
C ASN A 32 58.45 57.75 -3.82
N THR A 33 57.66 58.79 -4.14
CA THR A 33 56.57 58.71 -5.11
C THR A 33 57.18 58.54 -6.50
N VAL A 34 57.41 57.28 -6.90
CA VAL A 34 57.37 56.94 -8.33
C VAL A 34 55.88 56.84 -8.67
N THR A 35 55.31 57.98 -9.08
CA THR A 35 53.97 58.01 -9.66
C THR A 35 54.08 57.42 -11.05
N GLU A 36 54.09 56.09 -11.13
CA GLU A 36 53.80 55.37 -12.37
C GLU A 36 52.31 55.62 -12.65
N VAL A 37 52.02 56.72 -13.35
CA VAL A 37 50.66 57.08 -13.75
C VAL A 37 50.22 56.00 -14.72
N GLN A 38 49.42 55.06 -14.22
CA GLN A 38 48.72 54.07 -15.04
C GLN A 38 48.08 54.80 -16.24
N PRO A 39 48.31 54.35 -17.48
CA PRO A 39 47.75 55.01 -18.65
C PRO A 39 46.23 55.13 -18.52
N SER A 40 45.66 56.31 -18.80
CA SER A 40 44.22 56.56 -18.67
C SER A 40 43.34 55.57 -19.44
N TRP A 41 43.84 55.06 -20.57
CA TRP A 41 43.15 54.05 -21.39
C TRP A 41 42.99 52.69 -20.67
N PHE A 42 43.89 52.35 -19.74
CA PHE A 42 43.84 51.08 -19.01
C PHE A 42 42.67 51.07 -18.00
N LEU A 43 42.44 52.20 -17.33
CA LEU A 43 41.28 52.34 -16.43
C LEU A 43 39.96 52.28 -17.20
N GLU A 44 39.91 52.88 -18.40
CA GLU A 44 38.74 52.82 -19.28
C GLU A 44 38.46 51.37 -19.75
N GLU A 45 39.50 50.61 -20.07
CA GLU A 45 39.35 49.22 -20.52
C GLU A 45 38.95 48.28 -19.36
N MET A 46 39.46 48.54 -18.15
CA MET A 46 39.02 47.87 -16.93
C MET A 46 37.57 48.18 -16.58
N GLU A 47 37.12 49.42 -16.76
CA GLU A 47 35.73 49.83 -16.55
C GLU A 47 34.79 49.13 -17.55
N LYS A 48 35.19 49.04 -18.83
CA LYS A 48 34.47 48.23 -19.84
C LYS A 48 34.40 46.76 -19.45
N GLY A 49 35.50 46.18 -18.95
CA GLY A 49 35.56 44.81 -18.47
C GLY A 49 34.61 44.56 -17.29
N PHE A 50 34.62 45.46 -16.30
CA PHE A 50 33.75 45.40 -15.13
C PHE A 50 32.27 45.49 -15.51
N ASN A 51 31.91 46.45 -16.38
CA ASN A 51 30.56 46.59 -16.91
C ASN A 51 30.11 45.34 -17.67
N LYS A 52 31.01 44.69 -18.41
CA LYS A 52 30.71 43.44 -19.13
C LYS A 52 30.49 42.26 -18.19
N ILE A 53 31.27 42.15 -17.12
CA ILE A 53 31.07 41.13 -16.08
C ILE A 53 29.75 41.37 -15.36
N GLN A 54 29.46 42.62 -15.01
CA GLN A 54 28.24 42.98 -14.30
C GLN A 54 26.99 42.65 -15.13
N THR A 55 26.96 43.04 -16.40
CA THR A 55 25.86 42.69 -17.32
C THR A 55 25.71 41.19 -17.54
N LEU A 56 26.81 40.44 -17.64
CA LEU A 56 26.76 38.97 -17.74
C LEU A 56 26.22 38.32 -16.47
N LEU A 57 26.63 38.83 -15.31
CA LEU A 57 26.19 38.35 -14.01
C LEU A 57 24.68 38.61 -13.85
N ASP A 58 24.22 39.82 -14.15
CA ASP A 58 22.80 40.17 -14.12
C ASP A 58 21.99 39.28 -15.06
N HIS A 59 22.47 39.05 -16.29
CA HIS A 59 21.82 38.14 -17.22
C HIS A 59 21.73 36.70 -16.66
N LYS A 60 22.83 36.16 -16.12
CA LYS A 60 22.85 34.81 -15.54
C LYS A 60 21.92 34.71 -14.33
N LEU A 61 21.93 35.70 -13.44
CA LEU A 61 21.03 35.74 -12.29
C LEU A 61 19.57 35.82 -12.73
N ASN A 62 19.23 36.68 -13.68
CA ASN A 62 17.88 36.77 -14.22
C ASN A 62 17.44 35.45 -14.87
N THR A 63 18.34 34.80 -15.61
CA THR A 63 18.07 33.48 -16.21
C THR A 63 17.80 32.42 -15.13
N LEU A 64 18.60 32.41 -14.04
CA LEU A 64 18.40 31.51 -12.91
C LEU A 64 17.09 31.79 -12.18
N THR A 65 16.75 33.07 -11.95
CA THR A 65 15.49 33.46 -11.33
C THR A 65 14.30 32.92 -12.12
N VAL A 66 14.29 33.13 -13.45
CA VAL A 66 13.24 32.60 -14.32
C VAL A 66 13.20 31.07 -14.27
N SER A 67 14.35 30.40 -14.35
CA SER A 67 14.41 28.92 -14.29
C SER A 67 13.91 28.36 -12.96
N VAL A 68 14.15 29.05 -11.84
CA VAL A 68 13.66 28.65 -10.52
C VAL A 68 12.15 28.87 -10.44
N GLU A 69 11.64 30.00 -10.94
CA GLU A 69 10.20 30.26 -10.99
C GLU A 69 9.46 29.23 -11.85
N THR A 70 10.01 28.84 -13.00
CA THR A 70 9.42 27.78 -13.84
C THR A 70 9.38 26.45 -13.10
N LEU A 71 10.47 26.07 -12.41
CA LEU A 71 10.51 24.83 -11.63
C LEU A 71 9.54 24.86 -10.44
N LEU A 72 9.34 26.01 -9.78
CA LEU A 72 8.34 26.13 -8.72
C LEU A 72 6.91 25.96 -9.26
N ASN A 73 6.63 26.52 -10.43
CA ASN A 73 5.34 26.35 -11.09
C ASN A 73 5.08 24.91 -11.51
N GLU A 74 6.08 24.25 -12.11
CA GLU A 74 5.99 22.83 -12.47
C GLU A 74 5.82 21.93 -11.25
N ASN A 75 6.58 22.17 -10.17
CA ASN A 75 6.43 21.43 -8.92
C ASN A 75 5.04 21.63 -8.30
N ARG A 76 4.48 22.85 -8.36
CA ARG A 76 3.11 23.10 -7.92
C ARG A 76 2.10 22.33 -8.76
N ALA A 77 2.26 22.32 -10.09
CA ALA A 77 1.40 21.58 -10.99
C ALA A 77 1.47 20.06 -10.75
N LEU A 78 2.68 19.52 -10.55
CA LEU A 78 2.89 18.12 -10.17
C LEU A 78 2.22 17.82 -8.83
N GLY A 79 2.37 18.69 -7.83
CA GLY A 79 1.71 18.54 -6.53
C GLY A 79 0.19 18.50 -6.63
N CYS A 80 -0.41 19.32 -7.50
CA CYS A 80 -1.85 19.27 -7.78
C CYS A 80 -2.27 17.93 -8.41
N ARG A 81 -1.53 17.48 -9.43
CA ARG A 81 -1.82 16.20 -10.12
C ARG A 81 -1.67 14.99 -9.19
N VAL A 82 -0.68 15.00 -8.31
CA VAL A 82 -0.48 13.93 -7.31
C VAL A 82 -1.67 13.87 -6.37
N LYS A 83 -2.12 15.02 -5.83
CA LYS A 83 -3.30 15.07 -4.96
C LYS A 83 -4.56 14.53 -5.63
N GLU A 84 -4.78 14.88 -6.90
CA GLU A 84 -5.93 14.38 -7.66
C GLU A 84 -5.88 12.85 -7.85
N VAL A 85 -4.69 12.30 -8.11
CA VAL A 85 -4.50 10.85 -8.23
C VAL A 85 -4.69 10.16 -6.88
N GLU A 86 -4.18 10.72 -5.79
CA GLU A 86 -4.36 10.20 -4.43
C GLU A 86 -5.85 10.17 -4.03
N GLU A 87 -6.60 11.22 -4.35
CA GLU A 87 -8.05 11.29 -4.10
C GLU A 87 -8.82 10.24 -4.94
N LYS A 88 -8.52 10.15 -6.25
CA LYS A 88 -9.13 9.12 -7.10
C LYS A 88 -8.80 7.71 -6.61
N GLN A 89 -7.57 7.49 -6.15
CA GLN A 89 -7.15 6.22 -5.59
C GLN A 89 -7.91 5.90 -4.30
N ALA A 90 -8.08 6.87 -3.40
CA ALA A 90 -8.87 6.71 -2.17
C ALA A 90 -10.33 6.31 -2.49
N ASN A 91 -10.96 6.99 -3.45
CA ASN A 91 -12.32 6.68 -3.89
C ASN A 91 -12.41 5.28 -4.53
N HIS A 92 -11.43 4.89 -5.34
CA HIS A 92 -11.38 3.55 -5.92
C HIS A 92 -11.19 2.48 -4.85
N THR A 93 -10.35 2.71 -3.83
CA THR A 93 -10.16 1.76 -2.74
C THR A 93 -11.43 1.57 -1.92
N GLU A 94 -12.16 2.65 -1.63
CA GLU A 94 -13.44 2.59 -0.92
C GLU A 94 -14.50 1.82 -1.74
N SER A 95 -14.59 2.10 -3.04
CA SER A 95 -15.52 1.39 -3.92
C SER A 95 -15.18 -0.10 -4.06
N LEU A 96 -13.89 -0.46 -4.10
CA LEU A 96 -13.46 -1.86 -4.15
C LEU A 96 -13.76 -2.59 -2.84
N GLU A 97 -13.57 -1.92 -1.70
CA GLU A 97 -13.90 -2.50 -0.39
C GLU A 97 -15.39 -2.77 -0.26
N PHE A 98 -16.24 -1.82 -0.68
CA PHE A 98 -17.69 -2.01 -0.74
C PHE A 98 -18.07 -3.20 -1.63
N LEU A 99 -17.55 -3.28 -2.86
CA LEU A 99 -17.84 -4.38 -3.78
C LEU A 99 -17.34 -5.74 -3.26
N HIS A 100 -16.18 -5.77 -2.62
CA HIS A 100 -15.66 -6.98 -2.00
C HIS A 100 -16.56 -7.47 -0.85
N GLN A 101 -17.06 -6.54 -0.03
CA GLN A 101 -17.98 -6.87 1.05
C GLN A 101 -19.30 -7.42 0.51
N ASP A 102 -19.90 -6.74 -0.49
CA ASP A 102 -21.14 -7.20 -1.14
C ASP A 102 -20.98 -8.60 -1.77
N LEU A 103 -19.84 -8.85 -2.44
CA LEU A 103 -19.56 -10.17 -3.01
C LEU A 103 -19.42 -11.22 -1.90
N ALA A 104 -18.70 -10.91 -0.82
CA ALA A 104 -18.53 -11.84 0.31
C ALA A 104 -19.89 -12.20 0.94
N ASP A 105 -20.77 -11.22 1.12
CA ASP A 105 -22.10 -11.42 1.68
C ASP A 105 -22.99 -12.22 0.72
N PHE A 106 -22.99 -11.87 -0.57
CA PHE A 106 -23.74 -12.63 -1.59
C PHE A 106 -23.27 -14.08 -1.71
N LYS A 107 -21.95 -14.30 -1.68
CA LYS A 107 -21.36 -15.64 -1.71
C LYS A 107 -21.81 -16.45 -0.49
N LYS A 108 -21.74 -15.87 0.71
CA LYS A 108 -22.18 -16.53 1.94
C LYS A 108 -23.67 -16.89 1.87
N GLN A 109 -24.52 -15.95 1.47
CA GLN A 109 -25.96 -16.21 1.31
C GLN A 109 -26.21 -17.34 0.32
N THR A 110 -25.52 -17.32 -0.84
CA THR A 110 -25.67 -18.37 -1.86
C THR A 110 -25.20 -19.73 -1.32
N GLU A 111 -24.09 -19.78 -0.59
CA GLU A 111 -23.60 -21.01 0.03
C GLU A 111 -24.57 -21.56 1.07
N GLU A 112 -25.17 -20.69 1.90
CA GLU A 112 -26.21 -21.05 2.87
C GLU A 112 -27.47 -21.59 2.17
N GLU A 113 -27.95 -20.91 1.14
CA GLU A 113 -29.11 -21.35 0.35
C GLU A 113 -28.85 -22.70 -0.33
N VAL A 114 -27.69 -22.88 -0.96
CA VAL A 114 -27.30 -24.15 -1.59
C VAL A 114 -27.20 -25.26 -0.55
N SER A 115 -26.62 -25.00 0.62
CA SER A 115 -26.53 -25.99 1.70
C SER A 115 -27.91 -26.39 2.21
N GLY A 116 -28.80 -25.41 2.47
CA GLY A 116 -30.16 -25.69 2.94
C GLY A 116 -31.00 -26.44 1.91
N LEU A 117 -30.85 -26.12 0.63
CA LEU A 117 -31.50 -26.87 -0.46
C LEU A 117 -30.99 -28.30 -0.56
N LYS A 118 -29.68 -28.53 -0.38
CA LYS A 118 -29.10 -29.88 -0.36
C LYS A 118 -29.62 -30.70 0.80
N GLU A 119 -29.67 -30.14 2.00
CA GLU A 119 -30.21 -30.81 3.19
C GLU A 119 -31.68 -31.18 2.99
N LYS A 120 -32.48 -30.26 2.45
CA LYS A 120 -33.89 -30.52 2.15
C LYS A 120 -34.07 -31.61 1.10
N LEU A 121 -33.23 -31.64 0.07
CA LEU A 121 -33.26 -32.67 -0.96
C LEU A 121 -32.92 -34.05 -0.36
N ASP A 122 -31.88 -34.10 0.49
CA ASP A 122 -31.48 -35.33 1.18
C ASP A 122 -32.58 -35.85 2.11
N ASP A 123 -33.22 -34.98 2.91
CA ASP A 123 -34.36 -35.35 3.75
C ASP A 123 -35.52 -35.91 2.92
N MET A 124 -35.86 -35.26 1.80
CA MET A 124 -36.90 -35.75 0.89
C MET A 124 -36.55 -37.10 0.28
N GLU A 125 -35.32 -37.29 -0.18
CA GLU A 125 -34.86 -38.56 -0.74
C GLU A 125 -34.86 -39.66 0.33
N ASN A 126 -34.39 -39.36 1.53
CA ASN A 126 -34.35 -40.30 2.63
C ASN A 126 -35.76 -40.68 3.10
N ARG A 127 -36.69 -39.74 3.16
CA ARG A 127 -38.10 -40.01 3.48
C ARG A 127 -38.78 -40.87 2.41
N ALA A 128 -38.51 -40.59 1.13
CA ALA A 128 -39.04 -41.39 0.02
C ALA A 128 -38.46 -42.82 0.03
N ARG A 129 -37.15 -42.97 0.23
CA ARG A 129 -36.50 -44.28 0.33
C ARG A 129 -36.88 -45.04 1.60
N GLY A 130 -37.07 -44.35 2.72
CA GLY A 130 -37.43 -44.96 4.00
C GLY A 130 -38.77 -45.69 3.98
N GLN A 131 -39.65 -45.33 3.04
CA GLN A 131 -40.93 -46.01 2.81
C GLN A 131 -40.83 -47.18 1.82
N HIS A 132 -39.68 -47.37 1.16
CA HIS A 132 -39.48 -48.39 0.14
C HIS A 132 -38.57 -49.50 0.67
N LEU A 133 -39.08 -50.73 0.73
CA LEU A 133 -38.28 -51.91 1.03
C LEU A 133 -37.66 -52.45 -0.26
N ARG A 134 -36.35 -52.73 -0.24
CA ARG A 134 -35.64 -53.36 -1.36
C ARG A 134 -35.28 -54.79 -1.01
N LEU A 135 -35.98 -55.73 -1.61
CA LEU A 135 -35.74 -57.16 -1.45
C LEU A 135 -34.71 -57.63 -2.49
N VAL A 136 -33.64 -58.29 -2.05
CA VAL A 136 -32.54 -58.75 -2.91
C VAL A 136 -32.30 -60.25 -2.66
N GLY A 137 -32.04 -61.02 -3.72
CA GLY A 137 -31.72 -62.45 -3.62
C GLY A 137 -32.86 -63.40 -3.99
N PHE A 138 -33.98 -62.90 -4.53
CA PHE A 138 -35.03 -63.73 -5.08
C PHE A 138 -34.68 -64.22 -6.50
N PRO A 139 -34.88 -65.52 -6.82
CA PRO A 139 -34.85 -65.99 -8.19
C PRO A 139 -35.97 -65.33 -9.01
N GLU A 140 -35.72 -65.06 -10.29
CA GLU A 140 -36.74 -64.46 -11.17
C GLU A 140 -37.97 -65.38 -11.29
N GLY A 141 -39.17 -64.82 -11.09
CA GLY A 141 -40.45 -65.53 -11.28
C GLY A 141 -41.05 -66.22 -10.06
N VAL A 142 -40.40 -66.18 -8.88
CA VAL A 142 -40.95 -66.77 -7.64
C VAL A 142 -42.22 -66.08 -7.12
N GLU A 143 -42.45 -64.84 -7.54
CA GLU A 143 -43.62 -64.03 -7.17
C GLU A 143 -44.89 -64.44 -7.94
N GLY A 144 -44.75 -65.23 -9.02
CA GLY A 144 -45.86 -65.65 -9.87
C GLY A 144 -46.59 -64.47 -10.53
N ASN A 145 -47.92 -64.51 -10.58
CA ASN A 145 -48.75 -63.50 -11.24
C ASN A 145 -49.26 -62.39 -10.29
N ASN A 146 -48.99 -62.50 -8.97
CA ASN A 146 -49.43 -61.52 -7.96
C ASN A 146 -48.42 -61.37 -6.82
N VAL A 147 -47.61 -60.32 -6.91
CA VAL A 147 -46.55 -59.97 -5.95
C VAL A 147 -47.09 -59.68 -4.54
N VAL A 148 -48.30 -59.11 -4.43
CA VAL A 148 -48.88 -58.73 -3.13
C VAL A 148 -49.23 -59.95 -2.30
N ALA A 149 -49.83 -60.97 -2.92
CA ALA A 149 -50.18 -62.22 -2.25
C ALA A 149 -48.93 -62.97 -1.78
N PHE A 150 -47.89 -63.00 -2.62
CA PHE A 150 -46.60 -63.59 -2.26
C PHE A 150 -45.96 -62.90 -1.05
N LEU A 151 -45.91 -61.56 -1.04
CA LEU A 151 -45.34 -60.82 0.10
C LEU A 151 -46.16 -60.98 1.39
N GLN A 152 -47.49 -61.06 1.30
CA GLN A 152 -48.35 -61.31 2.46
C GLN A 152 -48.11 -62.67 3.11
N GLU A 153 -47.77 -63.70 2.35
CA GLU A 153 -47.46 -65.03 2.89
C GLU A 153 -45.99 -65.15 3.32
N TRP A 154 -45.07 -64.52 2.58
CA TRP A 154 -43.63 -64.63 2.81
C TRP A 154 -43.16 -63.81 4.02
N LEU A 155 -43.61 -62.56 4.16
CA LEU A 155 -43.16 -61.66 5.24
C LEU A 155 -43.39 -62.24 6.65
N PRO A 156 -44.59 -62.76 7.00
CA PRO A 156 -44.84 -63.31 8.33
C PRO A 156 -44.04 -64.58 8.60
N LYS A 157 -43.91 -65.47 7.60
CA LYS A 157 -43.07 -66.68 7.70
C LYS A 157 -41.61 -66.34 7.95
N MET A 158 -41.09 -65.28 7.32
CA MET A 158 -39.71 -64.83 7.51
C MET A 158 -39.50 -64.18 8.88
N LEU A 159 -40.47 -63.38 9.35
CA LEU A 159 -40.43 -62.73 10.67
C LEU A 159 -40.75 -63.67 11.84
N GLY A 160 -41.15 -64.92 11.58
CA GLY A 160 -41.51 -65.89 12.63
C GLY A 160 -42.84 -65.60 13.31
N HIS A 161 -43.72 -64.82 12.69
CA HIS A 161 -45.08 -64.62 13.15
C HIS A 161 -46.03 -65.56 12.38
N ASP A 162 -46.65 -66.50 13.08
CA ASP A 162 -47.74 -67.30 12.51
C ASP A 162 -48.92 -66.39 12.19
N THR A 163 -49.33 -66.33 10.92
CA THR A 163 -50.59 -65.72 10.47
C THR A 163 -51.79 -66.59 10.85
N GLY A 164 -51.90 -66.93 12.13
CA GLY A 164 -52.91 -67.80 12.70
C GLY A 164 -53.93 -67.11 13.60
N ASP A 165 -53.74 -65.83 13.95
CA ASP A 165 -54.72 -65.11 14.78
C ASP A 165 -55.56 -64.16 13.93
N SER A 166 -56.70 -64.71 13.52
CA SER A 166 -57.89 -63.98 13.08
C SER A 166 -58.27 -62.90 14.09
N ILE A 167 -58.55 -61.70 13.59
CA ILE A 167 -59.55 -60.78 14.18
C ILE A 167 -60.73 -60.75 13.21
#